data_AF-A0A7V0V1W1-F1
#
_entry.id   AF-A0A7V0V1W1-F1
#
_cell.length_a   1.000
_cell.length_b   1.000
_cell.length_c   1.000
_cell.angle_alpha   90.00
_cell.angle_beta   90.00
_cell.angle_gamma   90.00
#
_symmetry.space_group_name_H-M   'P 1'
#
loop_
_entity.id
_entity.type
_entity.pdbx_description
1 polymer ?
#
loop_
_entity_poly.entity_id
_entity_poly.type
_entity_poly.pdbx_seq_one_letter_code
_entity_poly.pdbx_strand_id
1 'polypeptide(L)'
;LSVEIVALAGSVELAPRAGLADLIVDVADSGRTLAANGLREIETILTSQACLIVNRASHKVRFAEITNVLRRIQELPDTETTTD
;
A
#
# COMPACT_ATOMS: atom_id res chain seq x y z
N LEU A 1 -0.94 -25.02 7.29
CA LEU A 1 0.42 -25.05 6.70
C LEU A 1 1.37 -24.42 7.68
N SER A 2 2.57 -24.97 7.86
CA SER A 2 3.64 -24.31 8.60
C SER A 2 4.39 -23.41 7.64
N VAL A 3 4.69 -22.17 8.05
CA VAL A 3 5.42 -21.19 7.26
C VAL A 3 6.44 -20.49 8.15
N GLU A 4 7.57 -20.11 7.56
CA GLU A 4 8.57 -19.24 8.18
C GLU A 4 8.44 -17.84 7.58
N ILE A 5 8.41 -16.81 8.42
CA ILE A 5 8.31 -15.42 7.98
C ILE A 5 9.69 -14.79 8.03
N VAL A 6 10.19 -14.38 6.87
CA VAL A 6 11.43 -13.61 6.73
C VAL A 6 11.06 -12.16 6.40
N ALA A 7 11.30 -11.24 7.33
CA ALA A 7 11.02 -9.82 7.12
C ALA A 7 12.14 -9.14 6.31
N LEU A 8 11.77 -8.45 5.23
CA LEU A 8 12.68 -7.68 4.38
C LEU A 8 12.25 -6.21 4.34
N ALA A 9 13.22 -5.30 4.34
CA ALA A 9 12.96 -3.86 4.31
C ALA A 9 12.79 -3.29 2.89
N GLY A 10 13.05 -4.09 1.85
CA GLY A 10 12.94 -3.70 0.45
C GLY A 10 13.50 -4.76 -0.49
N SER A 11 13.30 -4.56 -1.80
CA SER A 11 13.70 -5.51 -2.86
C SER A 11 13.17 -6.93 -2.62
N VAL A 12 11.93 -7.01 -2.17
CA VAL A 12 11.27 -8.28 -1.81
C VAL A 12 11.21 -9.21 -3.02
N GLU A 13 11.12 -8.66 -4.23
CA GLU A 13 11.06 -9.36 -5.51
C GLU A 13 12.33 -10.17 -5.82
N LEU A 14 13.45 -9.88 -5.15
CA LEU A 14 14.70 -10.64 -5.30
C LEU A 14 14.74 -11.90 -4.42
N ALA A 15 13.92 -11.98 -3.37
CA ALA A 15 13.96 -13.09 -2.41
C ALA A 15 13.74 -14.47 -3.07
N PRO A 16 12.80 -14.63 -4.03
CA PRO A 16 12.64 -15.89 -4.74
C PRO A 16 13.85 -16.27 -5.58
N ARG A 17 14.44 -15.30 -6.31
CA ARG A 17 15.60 -15.53 -7.17
C ARG A 17 16.87 -15.85 -6.39
N ALA A 18 16.99 -15.33 -5.17
CA ALA A 18 18.10 -15.61 -4.26
C ALA A 18 17.93 -16.92 -3.48
N GLY A 19 16.78 -17.60 -3.60
CA GLY A 19 16.47 -18.81 -2.84
C GLY A 19 16.19 -18.56 -1.36
N LEU A 20 15.82 -17.33 -0.98
CA LEU A 20 15.52 -16.95 0.39
C LEU A 20 14.07 -17.27 0.79
N ALA A 21 13.14 -17.23 -0.17
CA ALA A 21 11.73 -17.52 0.07
C ALA A 21 11.07 -18.10 -1.18
N ASP A 22 10.14 -19.02 -1.01
CA ASP A 22 9.35 -19.59 -2.12
C ASP A 22 8.28 -18.60 -2.62
N LEU A 23 7.76 -17.76 -1.72
CA LEU A 23 6.67 -16.84 -1.94
C LEU A 23 6.98 -15.48 -1.28
N ILE A 24 6.40 -14.43 -1.85
CA ILE A 24 6.46 -13.09 -1.28
C ILE A 24 5.06 -12.54 -1.06
N VAL A 25 4.95 -11.65 -0.08
CA VAL A 25 3.76 -10.83 0.15
C VAL A 25 4.22 -9.38 0.08
N ASP A 26 3.70 -8.64 -0.89
CA ASP A 26 4.07 -7.25 -1.11
C ASP A 26 2.86 -6.45 -1.62
N VAL A 27 2.93 -5.12 -1.51
CA VAL A 27 1.93 -4.22 -2.07
C VAL A 27 2.26 -3.97 -3.55
N ALA A 28 1.34 -4.35 -4.43
CA ALA A 28 1.44 -4.12 -5.87
C ALA A 28 0.18 -3.42 -6.39
N ASP A 29 0.33 -2.72 -7.51
CA ASP A 29 -0.76 -2.01 -8.21
C ASP A 29 -1.12 -2.77 -9.50
N SER A 30 -0.46 -2.47 -10.63
CA SER A 30 -0.73 -3.11 -11.92
C SER A 30 0.00 -4.45 -12.17
N GLY A 31 0.73 -4.96 -11.19
CA GLY A 31 1.56 -6.18 -11.35
C GLY A 31 2.76 -6.05 -12.31
N ARG A 32 2.96 -4.90 -12.99
CA ARG A 32 4.09 -4.67 -13.92
C ARG A 32 5.45 -4.94 -13.30
N THR A 33 5.66 -4.50 -12.05
CA THR A 33 6.91 -4.73 -11.31
C THR A 33 7.15 -6.21 -11.03
N LEU A 34 6.10 -6.96 -10.68
CA LEU A 34 6.19 -8.41 -10.48
C LEU A 34 6.60 -9.10 -11.78
N ALA A 35 5.93 -8.76 -12.90
CA ALA A 35 6.23 -9.33 -14.21
C ALA A 35 7.68 -9.03 -14.67
N ALA A 36 8.17 -7.81 -14.45
CA ALA A 36 9.56 -7.43 -14.75
C ALA A 36 10.60 -8.26 -13.97
N ASN A 37 10.22 -8.80 -12.80
CA ASN A 37 11.05 -9.68 -11.98
C ASN A 37 10.80 -11.17 -12.23
N GLY A 38 9.98 -11.53 -13.22
CA GLY A 38 9.61 -12.91 -13.51
C GLY A 38 8.65 -13.52 -12.48
N LEU A 39 7.93 -12.68 -11.74
CA LEU A 39 6.93 -13.07 -10.76
C LEU A 39 5.53 -12.93 -11.34
N ARG A 40 4.58 -13.67 -10.78
CA ARG A 40 3.15 -13.56 -11.09
C ARG A 40 2.36 -13.44 -9.80
N GLU A 41 1.28 -12.68 -9.82
CA GLU A 41 0.32 -12.68 -8.73
C GLU A 41 -0.34 -14.06 -8.61
N ILE A 42 -0.52 -14.52 -7.36
CA ILE A 42 -1.17 -15.79 -7.06
C ILE A 42 -2.56 -15.53 -6.48
N GLU A 43 -2.64 -14.62 -5.52
CA GLU A 43 -3.87 -14.27 -4.82
C GLU A 43 -3.73 -12.86 -4.23
N THR A 44 -4.78 -12.05 -4.32
CA THR A 44 -4.87 -10.78 -3.62
C THR A 44 -5.28 -11.03 -2.17
N ILE A 45 -4.39 -10.71 -1.22
CA ILE A 45 -4.67 -10.92 0.21
C ILE A 45 -5.55 -9.80 0.77
N LEU A 46 -5.23 -8.54 0.43
CA LEU A 46 -5.92 -7.34 0.90
C LEU A 46 -5.88 -6.26 -0.19
N THR A 47 -6.93 -5.43 -0.23
CA THR A 47 -6.90 -4.17 -0.97
C THR A 47 -6.57 -3.02 -0.03
N SER A 48 -5.87 -2.01 -0.56
CA SER A 48 -5.46 -0.83 0.21
C SER A 48 -5.98 0.44 -0.45
N GLN A 49 -6.20 1.45 0.38
CA GLN A 49 -6.54 2.80 -0.06
C GLN A 49 -5.84 3.81 0.85
N ALA A 50 -5.48 4.97 0.30
CA ALA A 50 -4.96 6.05 1.10
C ALA A 50 -6.03 6.54 2.10
N CYS A 51 -5.65 6.69 3.37
CA CYS A 51 -6.54 7.17 4.42
C CYS A 51 -5.94 8.41 5.07
N LEU A 52 -6.73 9.49 5.16
CA LEU A 52 -6.35 10.67 5.92
C LEU A 52 -6.63 10.44 7.40
N ILE A 53 -5.57 10.38 8.21
CA ILE A 53 -5.65 10.13 9.65
C ILE A 53 -5.42 11.43 10.42
N VAL A 54 -6.34 11.74 11.33
CA VAL A 54 -6.24 12.93 12.19
C VAL A 54 -5.96 12.53 13.63
N ASN A 55 -4.94 13.15 14.24
CA ASN A 55 -4.69 13.00 15.66
C ASN A 55 -5.86 13.55 16.49
N ARG A 56 -6.41 12.73 17.41
CA ARG A 56 -7.61 13.07 18.20
C ARG A 56 -7.44 14.31 19.09
N ALA A 57 -6.27 14.52 19.69
CA ALA A 57 -6.01 15.68 20.54
C ALA A 57 -5.91 16.95 19.69
N SER A 58 -5.17 16.89 18.58
CA SER A 58 -5.05 17.99 17.62
C SER A 58 -6.41 18.35 17.02
N HIS A 59 -7.26 17.37 16.71
CA HIS A 59 -8.62 17.61 16.21
C HIS A 59 -9.48 18.44 17.16
N LYS A 60 -9.31 18.25 18.48
CA LYS A 60 -10.05 19.03 19.48
C LYS A 60 -9.51 20.45 19.62
N VAL A 61 -8.20 20.61 19.69
CA VAL A 61 -7.55 21.92 19.95
C VAL A 61 -7.53 22.80 18.71
N ARG A 62 -7.38 22.21 17.51
CA ARG A 62 -7.23 22.89 16.23
C ARG A 62 -8.37 22.56 15.26
N PHE A 63 -9.58 22.39 15.81
CA PHE A 63 -10.75 21.93 15.06
C PHE A 63 -10.97 22.72 13.77
N ALA A 64 -11.06 24.05 13.85
CA ALA A 64 -11.35 24.89 12.70
C ALA A 64 -10.29 24.77 11.58
N GLU A 65 -9.00 24.76 11.93
CA GLU A 65 -7.91 24.60 10.96
C GLU A 65 -7.97 23.23 10.28
N ILE A 66 -8.18 22.17 11.06
CA ILE A 66 -8.24 20.80 10.55
C ILE A 66 -9.49 20.61 9.68
N THR A 67 -10.66 21.10 10.09
CA THR A 67 -11.89 21.06 9.29
C THR A 67 -11.71 21.80 7.96
N ASN A 68 -10.97 22.90 7.94
CA ASN A 68 -10.68 23.62 6.70
C ASN A 68 -9.80 22.82 5.74
N VAL A 69 -8.80 22.09 6.24
CA VAL A 69 -7.98 21.18 5.42
C VAL A 69 -8.81 20.01 4.90
N LEU A 70 -9.62 19.39 5.78
CA LEU A 70 -10.51 18.29 5.41
C LEU A 70 -11.46 18.68 4.28
N ARG A 71 -12.09 19.85 4.37
CA ARG A 71 -12.98 20.36 3.33
C ARG A 71 -12.28 20.53 1.99
N ARG A 72 -11.08 21.13 1.99
CA ARG A 72 -10.30 21.33 0.76
C ARG A 72 -9.92 20.02 0.08
N ILE A 73 -9.63 18.98 0.86
CA ILE A 73 -9.32 17.65 0.31
C ILE A 73 -10.58 17.01 -0.29
N GLN A 74 -11.74 17.17 0.37
CA GLN A 74 -13.03 16.65 -0.12
C GLN A 74 -13.54 17.34 -1.39
N GLU A 75 -13.15 18.60 -1.62
CA GLU A 75 -13.49 19.35 -2.83
C GLU A 75 -12.60 19.00 -4.03
N LEU A 76 -11.55 18.21 -3.84
CA LEU A 76 -10.73 17.73 -4.96
C LEU A 76 -11.55 16.72 -5.78
N PRO A 77 -11.54 16.83 -7.12
CA PRO A 77 -12.19 15.85 -7.96
C PRO A 77 -11.54 14.47 -7.74
N ASP A 78 -12.37 13.42 -7.75
CA ASP A 78 -11.88 12.06 -7.83
C ASP A 78 -11.01 11.96 -9.09
N THR A 79 -9.72 11.72 -8.88
CA THR A 79 -8.83 11.40 -9.98
C THR A 79 -9.06 9.93 -10.28
N GLU A 80 -9.58 9.61 -11.46
CA GLU A 80 -9.69 8.22 -11.91
C GLU A 80 -8.32 7.56 -11.78
N THR A 81 -8.24 6.53 -10.93
CA THR A 81 -7.10 5.62 -10.90
C THR A 81 -7.02 4.98 -12.28
N THR A 82 -6.01 5.33 -13.07
CA THR A 82 -5.76 4.65 -14.35
C THR A 82 -5.45 3.19 -14.04
N THR A 83 -6.42 2.32 -14.25
CA THR A 83 -6.25 0.87 -14.24
C THR A 83 -5.41 0.50 -15.47
N ASP A 84 -4.09 0.51 -15.30
CA ASP A 84 -3.15 -0.17 -16.20
C ASP A 84 -2.77 -1.54 -15.65
#